data_AF-A0A7L3D251-F1
#
_entry.id   AF-A0A7L3D251-F1
#
_cell.length_a   1.000
_cell.length_b   1.000
_cell.length_c   1.000
_cell.angle_alpha   90.00
_cell.angle_beta   90.00
_cell.angle_gamma   90.00
#
_symmetry.space_group_name_H-M   'P 1'
#
loop_
_entity.id
_entity.type
_entity.pdbx_description
1 polymer ?
#
loop_
_entity_poly.entity_id
_entity_poly.type
_entity_poly.pdbx_seq_one_letter_code
_entity_poly.pdbx_strand_id
1 'polypeptide(L)'
;FREQPIFSTRAHVFQIDPNTKKNWVPTSKHAVTVSYFYDSTRNVYRIISLDGSKAIINSTITPNMTFTKTSQKFGQWADSRANTVYGLGFSSEHHLSKFAEKFQEFKEAARLAKEKSQEKMELTSTPSQESAGGDIQSPLTPESINGTDDERATPEVTQNSEPRAEPTQNALPFTHSSTISKHWEAELATLKGNNAKLTAALLESTANVKQWKQQLAAYQEEAERLHKRVS
;
A
#
# COMPACT_ATOMS: atom_id res chain seq x y z
N PHE A 1 -10.03 -14.66 22.34
CA PHE A 1 -9.41 -15.37 21.21
C PHE A 1 -8.02 -14.82 20.97
N ARG A 2 -7.07 -15.62 20.46
CA ARG A 2 -5.76 -15.13 20.00
C ARG A 2 -5.78 -15.06 18.47
N GLU A 3 -5.26 -13.99 17.88
CA GLU A 3 -5.06 -13.89 16.44
C GLU A 3 -4.10 -14.99 15.98
N GLN A 4 -4.43 -15.69 14.89
CA GLN A 4 -3.55 -16.70 14.30
C GLN A 4 -2.74 -16.07 13.14
N PRO A 5 -1.47 -16.47 12.95
CA PRO A 5 -0.68 -15.98 11.83
C PRO A 5 -1.14 -16.60 10.50
N ILE A 6 -1.31 -15.77 9.47
CA ILE A 6 -1.70 -16.20 8.12
C ILE A 6 -0.51 -16.85 7.39
N PHE A 7 0.70 -16.35 7.67
CA PHE A 7 1.95 -16.93 7.20
C PHE A 7 3.01 -16.77 8.28
N SER A 8 3.92 -17.74 8.39
CA SER A 8 5.04 -17.71 9.33
C SER A 8 6.30 -18.25 8.66
N THR A 9 7.45 -17.67 8.97
CA THR A 9 8.77 -18.15 8.52
C THR A 9 9.85 -17.89 9.60
N ARG A 10 11.09 -18.31 9.35
CA ARG A 10 12.22 -18.18 10.28
C ARG A 10 13.34 -17.34 9.66
N ALA A 11 13.74 -16.28 10.35
CA ALA A 11 14.79 -15.36 9.91
C ALA A 11 15.52 -14.73 11.11
N HIS A 12 16.77 -14.31 10.92
CA HIS A 12 17.45 -13.41 11.85
C HIS A 12 16.95 -11.98 11.60
N VAL A 13 16.59 -11.25 12.67
CA VAL A 13 16.05 -9.89 12.56
C VAL A 13 17.15 -8.86 12.80
N PHE A 14 17.20 -7.86 11.93
CA PHE A 14 18.08 -6.71 12.01
C PHE A 14 17.27 -5.42 11.91
N GLN A 15 17.81 -4.33 12.43
CA GLN A 15 17.32 -2.97 12.20
C GLN A 15 18.48 -2.06 11.84
N ILE A 16 18.21 -0.99 11.08
CA ILE A 16 19.19 0.09 10.93
C ILE A 16 19.30 0.83 12.27
N ASP A 17 20.53 1.06 12.73
CA ASP A 17 20.86 1.84 13.92
C ASP A 17 20.18 3.24 13.87
N PRO A 18 19.36 3.61 14.86
CA PRO A 18 18.67 4.90 14.87
C PRO A 18 19.64 6.09 14.91
N ASN A 19 20.88 5.92 15.38
CA ASN A 19 21.87 6.98 15.52
C ASN A 19 22.63 7.22 14.20
N THR A 20 23.32 6.21 13.67
CA THR A 20 24.11 6.34 12.44
C THR A 20 23.27 6.26 11.15
N LYS A 21 22.04 5.73 11.22
CA LYS A 21 21.11 5.54 10.09
C LYS A 21 21.70 4.80 8.86
N LYS A 22 22.82 4.08 9.05
CA LYS A 22 23.58 3.36 8.01
C LYS A 22 23.94 1.92 8.38
N ASN A 23 24.20 1.65 9.66
CA ASN A 23 24.68 0.35 10.11
C ASN A 23 23.52 -0.59 10.48
N TRP A 24 23.64 -1.87 10.13
CA TRP A 24 22.72 -2.91 10.56
C TRP A 24 23.08 -3.44 11.95
N VAL A 25 22.11 -3.43 12.87
CA VAL A 25 22.22 -3.94 14.23
C VAL A 25 21.36 -5.20 14.37
N PRO A 26 21.91 -6.34 14.84
CA PRO A 26 21.13 -7.55 15.09
C PRO A 26 20.13 -7.28 16.23
N THR A 27 18.84 -7.51 15.95
CA THR A 27 17.76 -7.39 16.94
C THR A 27 17.44 -8.74 17.61
N SER A 28 17.74 -9.87 16.96
CA SER A 28 17.66 -11.22 17.55
C SER A 28 19.01 -11.94 17.50
N LYS A 29 19.34 -12.71 18.54
CA LYS A 29 20.60 -13.49 18.61
C LYS A 29 20.58 -14.74 17.73
N HIS A 30 19.39 -15.25 17.44
CA HIS A 30 19.16 -16.43 16.61
C HIS A 30 18.05 -16.14 15.59
N ALA A 31 17.82 -17.07 14.67
CA ALA A 31 16.64 -17.02 13.82
C ALA A 31 15.38 -17.13 14.69
N VAL A 32 14.46 -16.18 14.55
CA VAL A 32 13.18 -16.08 15.26
C VAL A 32 12.03 -16.33 14.29
N THR A 33 10.82 -16.52 14.82
CA THR A 33 9.62 -16.62 13.98
C THR A 33 9.16 -15.23 13.58
N VAL A 34 8.99 -15.00 12.28
CA VAL A 34 8.46 -13.76 11.69
C VAL A 34 7.18 -14.13 10.96
N SER A 35 6.08 -13.45 11.29
CA SER A 35 4.75 -13.85 10.86
C SER A 35 3.90 -12.67 10.42
N TYR A 36 3.03 -12.90 9.43
CA TYR A 36 1.98 -11.98 9.02
C TYR A 36 0.69 -12.29 9.77
N PHE A 37 0.07 -11.26 10.34
CA PHE A 37 -1.22 -11.31 11.02
C PHE A 37 -2.19 -10.34 10.35
N TYR A 38 -3.49 -10.60 10.48
CA TYR A 38 -4.55 -9.64 10.20
C TYR A 38 -5.25 -9.29 11.51
N ASP A 39 -5.20 -8.01 11.85
CA ASP A 39 -5.80 -7.41 13.03
C ASP A 39 -7.23 -7.00 12.67
N SER A 40 -8.19 -7.87 12.99
CA SER A 40 -9.60 -7.67 12.58
C SER A 40 -10.28 -6.50 13.30
N THR A 41 -9.79 -6.12 14.48
CA THR A 41 -10.27 -4.97 15.26
C THR A 41 -9.90 -3.65 14.59
N ARG A 42 -8.72 -3.57 13.98
CA ARG A 42 -8.23 -2.35 13.30
C ARG A 42 -8.25 -2.43 11.76
N ASN A 43 -8.68 -3.57 11.20
CA ASN A 43 -8.72 -3.86 9.76
C ASN A 43 -7.36 -3.61 9.07
N VAL A 44 -6.27 -4.13 9.64
CA VAL A 44 -4.90 -3.96 9.10
C VAL A 44 -4.08 -5.25 9.12
N TYR A 45 -3.18 -5.37 8.14
CA TYR A 45 -2.17 -6.44 8.11
C TYR A 45 -0.90 -5.97 8.84
N ARG A 46 -0.28 -6.87 9.61
CA ARG A 46 0.88 -6.58 10.46
C ARG A 46 1.94 -7.67 10.34
N ILE A 47 3.21 -7.27 10.29
CA ILE A 47 4.36 -8.16 10.46
C ILE A 47 4.73 -8.13 11.94
N ILE A 48 4.73 -9.28 12.59
CA ILE A 48 5.05 -9.43 14.01
C ILE A 48 6.15 -10.48 14.18
N SER A 49 7.10 -10.18 15.06
CA SER A 49 8.12 -11.13 15.52
C SER A 49 8.46 -10.87 16.99
N LEU A 50 8.65 -11.94 17.74
CA LEU A 50 8.95 -11.93 19.17
C LEU A 50 10.33 -12.57 19.42
N ASP A 51 11.11 -12.00 20.33
CA ASP A 51 12.26 -12.66 20.96
C ASP A 51 11.94 -12.82 22.46
N GLY A 52 11.77 -14.07 22.89
CA GLY A 52 11.08 -14.38 24.15
C GLY A 52 9.68 -13.76 24.22
N SER A 53 9.43 -12.94 25.24
CA SER A 53 8.20 -12.17 25.42
C SER A 53 8.23 -10.78 24.75
N LYS A 54 9.38 -10.33 24.23
CA LYS A 54 9.55 -8.98 23.68
C LYS A 54 9.18 -8.94 22.20
N ALA A 55 8.26 -8.05 21.83
CA ALA A 55 8.05 -7.73 20.42
C ALA A 55 9.27 -6.99 19.84
N ILE A 56 9.86 -7.56 18.79
CA ILE A 56 11.03 -7.00 18.08
C ILE A 56 10.71 -6.53 16.66
N ILE A 57 9.62 -7.05 16.07
CA ILE A 57 8.96 -6.45 14.91
C ILE A 57 7.47 -6.28 15.26
N ASN A 58 6.92 -5.11 14.98
CA ASN A 58 5.48 -4.81 15.08
C ASN A 58 5.09 -3.79 13.99
N SER A 59 5.39 -4.15 12.74
CA SER A 59 5.22 -3.27 11.58
C SER A 59 3.78 -3.37 11.05
N THR A 60 3.16 -2.23 10.72
CA THR A 60 1.81 -2.20 10.13
C THR A 60 1.93 -1.98 8.63
N ILE A 61 1.50 -2.92 7.81
CA ILE A 61 1.68 -2.86 6.35
C ILE A 61 0.80 -1.75 5.79
N THR A 62 1.39 -0.84 5.00
CA THR A 62 0.68 0.20 4.27
C THR A 62 0.93 0.06 2.76
N PRO A 63 0.01 0.53 1.89
CA PRO A 63 0.11 0.32 0.43
C PRO A 63 1.38 0.87 -0.23
N ASN A 64 2.02 1.85 0.41
CA ASN A 64 3.27 2.49 -0.02
C ASN A 64 4.55 1.85 0.56
N MET A 65 4.46 0.75 1.31
CA MET A 65 5.64 0.00 1.76
C MET A 65 6.19 -0.90 0.64
N THR A 66 7.51 -0.97 0.54
CA THR A 66 8.23 -1.85 -0.39
C THR A 66 9.20 -2.73 0.39
N PHE A 67 9.15 -4.04 0.12
CA PHE A 67 10.17 -4.99 0.56
C PHE A 67 11.21 -5.19 -0.55
N THR A 68 12.43 -4.74 -0.30
CA THR A 68 13.55 -4.80 -1.25
C THR A 68 14.47 -5.96 -0.89
N LYS A 69 14.70 -6.88 -1.83
CA LYS A 69 15.75 -7.91 -1.72
C LYS A 69 17.10 -7.24 -2.00
N THR A 70 18.05 -7.31 -1.06
CA THR A 70 19.38 -6.67 -1.17
C THR A 70 20.54 -7.67 -1.12
N SER A 71 20.27 -8.96 -0.88
CA SER A 71 21.16 -10.06 -1.26
C SER A 71 20.33 -11.33 -1.55
N GLN A 72 20.98 -12.42 -1.94
CA GLN A 72 20.33 -13.73 -2.16
C GLN A 72 19.49 -14.21 -0.96
N LYS A 73 19.88 -13.83 0.27
CA LYS A 73 19.22 -14.29 1.51
C LYS A 73 18.85 -13.16 2.47
N PHE A 74 18.91 -11.91 2.02
CA PHE A 74 18.57 -10.74 2.83
C PHE A 74 17.62 -9.80 2.10
N GLY A 75 16.62 -9.28 2.81
CA GLY A 75 15.73 -8.24 2.32
C GLY A 75 15.18 -7.38 3.46
N GLN A 76 14.69 -6.20 3.11
CA GLN A 76 14.41 -5.11 4.03
C GLN A 76 13.18 -4.29 3.64
N TRP A 77 12.55 -3.63 4.60
CA TRP A 77 11.54 -2.59 4.36
C TRP A 77 11.66 -1.46 5.37
N ALA A 78 11.29 -0.25 4.96
CA ALA A 78 11.18 0.89 5.86
C ALA A 78 9.79 0.92 6.51
N ASP A 79 9.73 1.21 7.80
CA ASP A 79 8.50 1.52 8.52
C ASP A 79 8.57 2.95 9.06
N SER A 80 7.97 3.88 8.33
CA SER A 80 7.92 5.31 8.68
C SER A 80 7.18 5.58 9.98
N ARG A 81 6.24 4.71 10.39
CA ARG A 81 5.50 4.84 11.66
C ARG A 81 6.36 4.44 12.85
N ALA A 82 7.24 3.46 12.67
CA ALA A 82 8.21 3.03 13.67
C ALA A 82 9.58 3.75 13.57
N ASN A 83 9.77 4.67 12.60
CA ASN A 83 11.01 5.41 12.31
C ASN A 83 12.26 4.49 12.20
N THR A 84 12.06 3.31 11.63
CA THR A 84 13.08 2.25 11.54
C THR A 84 13.04 1.58 10.16
N VAL A 85 14.11 0.85 9.85
CA VAL A 85 14.18 -0.02 8.66
C VAL A 85 14.49 -1.42 9.17
N TYR A 86 13.56 -2.34 8.94
CA TYR A 86 13.71 -3.74 9.32
C TYR A 86 14.44 -4.51 8.21
N GLY A 87 15.30 -5.44 8.60
CA GLY A 87 16.02 -6.36 7.71
C GLY A 87 15.92 -7.80 8.20
N LEU A 88 15.80 -8.74 7.27
CA LEU A 88 15.61 -10.16 7.56
C LEU A 88 16.64 -11.02 6.83
N GLY A 89 17.46 -11.74 7.60
CA GLY A 89 18.41 -12.74 7.10
C GLY A 89 17.80 -14.16 7.14
N PHE A 90 17.47 -14.70 5.97
CA PHE A 90 16.83 -16.01 5.80
C PHE A 90 17.85 -17.15 5.64
N SER A 91 17.41 -18.39 5.90
CA SER A 91 18.26 -19.58 5.69
C SER A 91 18.50 -19.90 4.20
N SER A 92 17.55 -19.58 3.31
CA SER A 92 17.61 -19.87 1.88
C SER A 92 16.95 -18.76 1.05
N GLU A 93 17.31 -18.70 -0.24
CA GLU A 93 16.69 -17.78 -1.21
C GLU A 93 15.19 -18.03 -1.39
N HIS A 94 14.76 -19.29 -1.32
CA HIS A 94 13.35 -19.67 -1.35
C HIS A 94 12.55 -18.99 -0.23
N HIS A 95 13.07 -18.96 1.00
CA HIS A 95 12.41 -18.27 2.11
C HIS A 95 12.37 -16.75 1.94
N LEU A 96 13.43 -16.13 1.40
CA LEU A 96 13.44 -14.70 1.07
C LEU A 96 12.39 -14.36 0.00
N SER A 97 12.39 -15.09 -1.12
CA SER A 97 11.45 -14.84 -2.21
C SER A 97 10.00 -15.10 -1.79
N LYS A 98 9.74 -16.17 -1.01
CA LYS A 98 8.38 -16.43 -0.53
C LYS A 98 7.88 -15.40 0.49
N PHE A 99 8.78 -14.82 1.29
CA PHE A 99 8.44 -13.69 2.15
C PHE A 99 8.14 -12.42 1.34
N ALA A 100 8.88 -12.17 0.25
CA ALA A 100 8.67 -11.03 -0.64
C ALA A 100 7.34 -11.14 -1.42
N GLU A 101 6.97 -12.33 -1.90
CA GLU A 101 5.65 -12.60 -2.49
C GLU A 101 4.53 -12.26 -1.50
N LYS A 102 4.61 -12.78 -0.27
CA LYS A 102 3.62 -12.50 0.78
C LYS A 102 3.59 -11.03 1.18
N PHE A 103 4.71 -10.32 1.12
CA PHE A 103 4.72 -8.87 1.35
C PHE A 103 3.85 -8.14 0.33
N GLN A 104 3.94 -8.46 -0.96
CA GLN A 104 3.09 -7.85 -1.99
C GLN A 104 1.62 -8.24 -1.85
N GLU A 105 1.34 -9.52 -1.56
CA GLU A 105 -0.02 -10.02 -1.30
C GLU A 105 -0.71 -9.25 -0.16
N PHE A 106 -0.04 -9.08 0.98
CA PHE A 106 -0.60 -8.36 2.13
C PHE A 106 -0.55 -6.84 1.98
N LYS A 107 0.31 -6.29 1.11
CA LYS A 107 0.31 -4.86 0.73
C LYS A 107 -0.93 -4.51 -0.08
N GLU A 108 -1.32 -5.32 -1.06
CA GLU A 108 -2.58 -5.14 -1.80
C GLU A 108 -3.81 -5.42 -0.93
N ALA A 109 -3.76 -6.45 -0.06
CA ALA A 109 -4.83 -6.68 0.92
C ALA A 109 -5.01 -5.49 1.88
N ALA A 110 -3.92 -4.84 2.31
CA ALA A 110 -3.97 -3.62 3.13
C ALA A 110 -4.50 -2.39 2.37
N ARG A 111 -4.38 -2.35 1.03
CA ARG A 111 -5.01 -1.32 0.19
C ARG A 111 -6.53 -1.50 0.17
N LEU A 112 -7.00 -2.70 -0.18
CA LEU A 112 -8.43 -3.05 -0.20
C LEU A 112 -9.10 -2.88 1.17
N ALA A 113 -8.39 -3.22 2.25
CA ALA A 113 -8.86 -3.01 3.63
C ALA A 113 -9.08 -1.53 3.97
N LYS A 114 -8.21 -0.62 3.49
CA LYS A 114 -8.38 0.83 3.65
C LYS A 114 -9.56 1.35 2.82
N GLU A 115 -9.62 1.00 1.54
CA GLU A 115 -10.69 1.44 0.62
C GLU A 115 -12.07 1.09 1.19
N LYS A 116 -12.29 -0.17 1.58
CA LYS A 116 -13.52 -0.64 2.24
C LYS A 116 -13.83 0.08 3.56
N SER A 117 -12.81 0.58 4.26
CA SER A 117 -13.01 1.34 5.50
C SER A 117 -13.43 2.79 5.23
N GLN A 118 -12.92 3.40 4.16
CA GLN A 118 -13.29 4.75 3.73
C GLN A 118 -14.71 4.76 3.14
N GLU A 119 -15.02 3.85 2.22
CA GLU A 119 -16.36 3.65 1.64
C GLU A 119 -17.42 3.48 2.74
N LYS A 120 -17.14 2.68 3.78
CA LYS A 120 -18.05 2.50 4.92
C LYS A 120 -18.32 3.80 5.69
N MET A 121 -17.33 4.69 5.82
CA MET A 121 -17.51 5.98 6.52
C MET A 121 -18.27 6.99 5.64
N GLU A 122 -17.98 7.02 4.34
CA GLU A 122 -18.65 7.88 3.36
C GLU A 122 -20.13 7.53 3.21
N LEU A 123 -20.48 6.24 3.11
CA LEU A 123 -21.86 5.75 3.07
C LEU A 123 -22.65 5.93 4.38
N THR A 124 -21.98 6.22 5.51
CA THR A 124 -22.65 6.64 6.76
C THR A 124 -22.78 8.15 6.91
N SER A 125 -22.35 8.94 5.92
CA SER A 125 -22.31 10.41 5.99
C SER A 125 -23.45 11.11 5.23
N THR A 126 -24.44 10.37 4.73
CA THR A 126 -25.65 10.90 4.09
C THR A 126 -26.59 11.57 5.12
N PRO A 127 -26.86 12.88 5.03
CA PRO A 127 -27.87 13.52 5.87
C PRO A 127 -29.26 13.17 5.33
N SER A 128 -30.08 12.49 6.14
CA SER A 128 -31.49 12.29 5.84
C SER A 128 -32.29 13.57 6.09
N GLN A 129 -32.26 14.51 5.13
CA GLN A 129 -33.23 15.61 5.07
C GLN A 129 -34.21 15.38 3.92
N GLU A 130 -35.39 14.87 4.26
CA GLU A 130 -36.58 15.02 3.42
C GLU A 130 -37.46 16.14 4.01
N SER A 131 -37.96 17.00 3.12
CA SER A 131 -39.02 18.00 3.33
C SER A 131 -38.76 19.27 4.16
N ALA A 132 -39.02 20.39 3.46
CA ALA A 132 -39.74 21.58 3.95
C ALA A 132 -39.07 22.59 4.91
N GLY A 133 -38.28 23.49 4.33
CA GLY A 133 -38.53 24.95 4.44
C GLY A 133 -37.93 25.71 5.63
N GLY A 134 -37.31 26.86 5.32
CA GLY A 134 -36.77 27.81 6.29
C GLY A 134 -35.25 27.95 6.21
N ASP A 135 -34.76 29.18 6.25
CA ASP A 135 -33.34 29.53 6.28
C ASP A 135 -32.64 29.01 7.55
N ILE A 136 -31.31 28.77 7.48
CA ILE A 136 -30.28 29.37 8.35
C ILE A 136 -28.87 28.82 8.03
N GLN A 137 -27.98 29.76 7.67
CA GLN A 137 -26.52 29.81 7.89
C GLN A 137 -25.64 28.56 7.64
N SER A 138 -24.88 28.60 6.54
CA SER A 138 -23.56 27.93 6.45
C SER A 138 -22.50 28.72 7.22
N PRO A 139 -21.69 28.11 8.10
CA PRO A 139 -20.49 28.75 8.64
C PRO A 139 -19.40 28.84 7.56
N LEU A 140 -19.16 30.05 7.06
CA LEU A 140 -18.01 30.35 6.20
C LEU A 140 -16.73 30.50 7.03
N THR A 141 -15.60 30.36 6.34
CA THR A 141 -14.24 30.81 6.66
C THR A 141 -13.99 31.57 7.98
N PRO A 142 -13.01 31.15 8.81
CA PRO A 142 -12.50 32.00 9.89
C PRO A 142 -11.70 33.16 9.30
N GLU A 143 -12.30 34.35 9.25
CA GLU A 143 -11.60 35.57 8.85
C GLU A 143 -10.69 36.12 9.96
N SER A 144 -9.69 36.91 9.56
CA SER A 144 -8.84 37.69 10.44
C SER A 144 -9.40 39.10 10.57
N ILE A 145 -9.49 39.63 11.80
CA ILE A 145 -9.17 41.03 12.10
C ILE A 145 -8.93 41.23 13.60
N ASN A 146 -7.87 41.97 13.94
CA ASN A 146 -8.06 43.23 14.64
C ASN A 146 -6.94 44.19 14.21
N GLY A 147 -7.30 45.43 13.88
CA GLY A 147 -6.35 46.48 13.54
C GLY A 147 -6.30 47.56 14.61
N THR A 148 -5.24 48.37 14.58
CA THR A 148 -5.20 49.68 15.23
C THR A 148 -4.51 50.66 14.29
N ASP A 149 -5.04 51.88 14.25
CA ASP A 149 -4.65 52.98 13.37
C ASP A 149 -3.31 53.62 13.78
N ASP A 150 -2.54 54.16 12.82
CA ASP A 150 -2.27 55.62 12.70
C ASP A 150 -1.37 55.93 11.47
N GLU A 151 -1.07 57.21 11.26
CA GLU A 151 -0.80 57.83 9.95
C GLU A 151 0.68 57.86 9.45
N ARG A 152 0.81 57.87 8.11
CA ARG A 152 1.71 58.75 7.30
C ARG A 152 3.14 58.29 6.91
N ALA A 153 3.55 58.87 5.76
CA ALA A 153 4.92 59.09 5.24
C ALA A 153 5.67 57.94 4.51
N THR A 154 5.67 58.04 3.18
CA THR A 154 6.74 57.62 2.26
C THR A 154 7.44 58.89 1.72
N PRO A 155 8.51 58.82 0.88
CA PRO A 155 9.54 57.79 0.70
C PRO A 155 10.98 58.34 0.89
N GLU A 156 12.01 57.50 0.84
CA GLU A 156 13.35 57.94 0.38
C GLU A 156 14.04 56.86 -0.47
N VAL A 157 15.02 57.28 -1.28
CA VAL A 157 15.63 56.54 -2.40
C VAL A 157 17.15 56.46 -2.21
N THR A 158 17.77 55.32 -2.56
CA THR A 158 19.17 55.27 -3.05
C THR A 158 19.36 54.05 -3.95
N GLN A 159 20.15 54.21 -5.01
CA GLN A 159 20.48 53.19 -6.02
C GLN A 159 21.89 52.60 -5.77
N ASN A 160 22.20 51.40 -6.26
CA ASN A 160 23.52 51.11 -6.87
C ASN A 160 23.58 49.80 -7.68
N SER A 161 24.67 49.63 -8.44
CA SER A 161 24.90 48.59 -9.47
C SER A 161 26.28 47.89 -9.27
N GLU A 162 26.76 46.89 -10.02
CA GLU A 162 26.29 46.30 -11.30
C GLU A 162 26.45 44.73 -11.32
N PRO A 163 27.18 43.96 -12.19
CA PRO A 163 26.91 42.50 -12.37
C PRO A 163 28.16 41.60 -12.17
N ARG A 164 28.25 40.50 -12.95
CA ARG A 164 29.39 39.55 -13.18
C ARG A 164 29.43 38.32 -12.23
N ALA A 165 29.65 37.07 -12.66
CA ALA A 165 29.83 36.43 -13.99
C ALA A 165 29.28 34.99 -14.02
N GLU A 166 29.09 34.42 -15.22
CA GLU A 166 29.00 32.96 -15.43
C GLU A 166 30.38 32.27 -15.47
N PRO A 167 30.41 30.94 -15.28
CA PRO A 167 31.26 30.04 -16.05
C PRO A 167 30.43 29.01 -16.85
N THR A 168 30.97 28.54 -17.96
CA THR A 168 30.19 28.03 -19.10
C THR A 168 30.43 26.54 -19.39
N GLN A 169 29.36 25.82 -19.76
CA GLN A 169 29.31 24.52 -20.47
C GLN A 169 30.08 23.30 -19.90
N ASN A 170 29.33 22.22 -19.71
CA ASN A 170 29.76 20.88 -20.13
C ASN A 170 28.55 20.18 -20.74
N ALA A 171 28.70 19.56 -21.92
CA ALA A 171 27.60 19.13 -22.76
C ALA A 171 27.57 17.61 -23.01
N LEU A 172 26.46 17.15 -23.59
CA LEU A 172 26.12 15.78 -24.03
C LEU A 172 25.58 14.81 -22.95
N PRO A 173 24.60 13.94 -23.27
CA PRO A 173 23.65 13.99 -24.38
C PRO A 173 22.17 13.79 -23.97
N PHE A 174 21.25 14.32 -24.79
CA PHE A 174 19.79 14.16 -24.64
C PHE A 174 19.26 12.71 -24.82
N THR A 175 20.13 11.75 -25.12
CA THR A 175 19.80 10.37 -25.52
C THR A 175 19.00 9.60 -24.47
N HIS A 176 19.22 9.85 -23.17
CA HIS A 176 18.51 9.14 -22.10
C HIS A 176 16.99 9.34 -22.14
N SER A 177 16.51 10.54 -22.51
CA SER A 177 15.08 10.85 -22.57
C SER A 177 14.34 9.95 -23.57
N SER A 178 14.88 9.79 -24.79
CA SER A 178 14.25 8.96 -25.83
C SER A 178 14.16 7.48 -25.44
N THR A 179 15.18 6.95 -24.77
CA THR A 179 15.19 5.56 -24.29
C THR A 179 14.18 5.34 -23.17
N ILE A 180 14.02 6.32 -22.27
CA ILE A 180 13.03 6.28 -21.18
C ILE A 180 11.60 6.33 -21.74
N SER A 181 11.31 7.20 -22.72
CA SER A 181 9.98 7.24 -23.36
C SER A 181 9.61 5.89 -24.01
N LYS A 182 10.54 5.27 -24.74
CA LYS A 182 10.34 3.95 -25.36
C LYS A 182 10.09 2.82 -24.35
N HIS A 183 10.71 2.90 -23.16
CA HIS A 183 10.42 1.97 -22.06
C HIS A 183 8.96 2.11 -21.60
N TRP A 184 8.51 3.34 -21.32
CA TRP A 184 7.12 3.60 -20.89
C TRP A 184 6.08 3.22 -21.95
N GLU A 185 6.36 3.44 -23.23
CA GLU A 185 5.49 3.02 -24.34
C GLU A 185 5.35 1.49 -24.41
N ALA A 186 6.46 0.75 -24.26
CA ALA A 186 6.45 -0.72 -24.25
C ALA A 186 5.75 -1.30 -23.01
N GLU A 187 5.96 -0.70 -21.83
CA GLU A 187 5.28 -1.08 -20.60
C GLU A 187 3.77 -0.82 -20.68
N LEU A 188 3.36 0.34 -21.22
CA LEU A 188 1.95 0.67 -21.45
C LEU A 188 1.27 -0.29 -22.45
N ALA A 189 1.98 -0.71 -23.51
CA ALA A 189 1.49 -1.72 -24.45
C ALA A 189 1.31 -3.10 -23.76
N THR A 190 2.26 -3.48 -22.91
CA THR A 190 2.21 -4.73 -22.12
C THR A 190 1.05 -4.71 -21.12
N LEU A 191 0.84 -3.59 -20.40
CA LEU A 191 -0.27 -3.40 -19.47
C LEU A 191 -1.63 -3.47 -20.17
N LYS A 192 -1.78 -2.83 -21.35
CA LYS A 192 -2.99 -2.94 -22.18
C LYS A 192 -3.27 -4.39 -22.61
N GLY A 193 -2.23 -5.11 -23.07
CA GLY A 193 -2.34 -6.52 -23.44
C GLY A 193 -2.74 -7.43 -22.28
N ASN A 194 -2.23 -7.17 -21.08
CA ASN A 194 -2.59 -7.92 -19.87
C ASN A 194 -4.02 -7.59 -19.38
N ASN A 195 -4.45 -6.33 -19.48
CA ASN A 195 -5.83 -5.93 -19.16
C ASN A 195 -6.85 -6.59 -20.10
N ALA A 196 -6.55 -6.67 -21.40
CA ALA A 196 -7.38 -7.39 -22.38
C ALA A 196 -7.50 -8.89 -22.05
N LYS A 197 -6.39 -9.55 -21.66
CA LYS A 197 -6.39 -10.96 -21.21
C LYS A 197 -7.24 -11.17 -19.95
N LEU A 198 -7.12 -10.29 -18.96
CA LEU A 198 -7.93 -10.34 -17.73
C LEU A 198 -9.42 -10.15 -18.03
N THR A 199 -9.76 -9.24 -18.94
CA THR A 199 -11.14 -9.01 -19.40
C THR A 199 -11.71 -10.26 -20.09
N ALA A 200 -10.94 -10.90 -20.97
CA ALA A 200 -11.34 -12.15 -21.62
C ALA A 200 -11.55 -13.30 -20.60
N ALA A 201 -10.61 -13.49 -19.67
CA ALA A 201 -10.72 -14.52 -18.62
C ALA A 201 -11.90 -14.28 -17.66
N LEU A 202 -12.26 -13.01 -17.40
CA LEU A 202 -13.44 -12.67 -16.61
C LEU A 202 -14.75 -13.00 -17.33
N LEU A 203 -14.82 -12.75 -18.65
CA LEU A 203 -15.97 -13.14 -19.49
C LEU A 203 -16.10 -14.67 -19.59
N GLU A 204 -14.98 -15.38 -19.78
CA GLU A 204 -14.92 -16.84 -19.79
C GLU A 204 -15.36 -17.44 -18.45
N SER A 205 -14.83 -16.93 -17.33
CA SER A 205 -15.27 -17.31 -15.98
C SER A 205 -16.77 -17.07 -15.77
N THR A 206 -17.31 -15.96 -16.27
CA THR A 206 -18.74 -15.65 -16.21
C THR A 206 -19.58 -16.61 -17.05
N ALA A 207 -19.09 -17.06 -18.21
CA ALA A 207 -19.73 -18.09 -19.03
C ALA A 207 -19.70 -19.46 -18.32
N ASN A 208 -18.54 -19.85 -17.79
CA ASN A 208 -18.35 -21.08 -17.03
C ASN A 208 -19.30 -21.15 -15.82
N VAL A 209 -19.44 -20.06 -15.04
CA VAL A 209 -20.40 -20.00 -13.91
C VAL A 209 -21.85 -20.22 -14.36
N LYS A 210 -22.25 -19.78 -15.57
CA LYS A 210 -23.58 -20.08 -16.11
C LYS A 210 -23.72 -21.56 -16.49
N GLN A 211 -22.71 -22.14 -17.15
CA GLN A 211 -22.68 -23.55 -17.53
C GLN A 211 -22.72 -24.49 -16.31
N TRP A 212 -21.92 -24.21 -15.27
CA TRP A 212 -21.95 -24.97 -14.01
C TRP A 212 -23.31 -24.92 -13.32
N LYS A 213 -24.01 -23.77 -13.35
CA LYS A 213 -25.37 -23.66 -12.83
C LYS A 213 -26.39 -24.47 -13.64
N GLN A 214 -26.27 -24.50 -14.97
CA GLN A 214 -27.12 -25.32 -15.83
C GLN A 214 -26.89 -26.83 -15.59
N GLN A 215 -25.63 -27.27 -15.47
CA GLN A 215 -25.30 -28.65 -15.15
C GLN A 215 -25.83 -29.06 -13.76
N LEU A 216 -25.69 -28.19 -12.75
CA LEU A 216 -26.22 -28.45 -11.41
C LEU A 216 -27.74 -28.62 -11.42
N ALA A 217 -28.48 -27.78 -12.15
CA ALA A 217 -29.92 -27.90 -12.30
C ALA A 217 -30.32 -29.22 -13.01
N ALA A 218 -29.62 -29.60 -14.07
CA ALA A 218 -29.87 -30.87 -14.77
C ALA A 218 -29.63 -32.10 -13.88
N TYR A 219 -28.57 -32.08 -13.05
CA TYR A 219 -28.33 -33.14 -12.07
C TYR A 219 -29.37 -33.19 -10.95
N GLN A 220 -29.92 -32.04 -10.53
CA GLN A 220 -31.03 -31.98 -9.57
C GLN A 220 -32.31 -32.58 -10.16
N GLU A 221 -32.66 -32.23 -11.40
CA GLU A 221 -33.82 -32.79 -12.10
C GLU A 221 -33.70 -34.31 -12.30
N GLU A 222 -32.52 -34.81 -12.70
CA GLU A 222 -32.31 -36.26 -12.82
C GLU A 222 -32.37 -36.97 -11.45
N ALA A 223 -31.82 -36.37 -10.39
CA ALA A 223 -31.90 -36.94 -9.05
C ALA A 223 -33.36 -37.03 -8.54
N GLU A 224 -34.21 -36.05 -8.84
CA GLU A 224 -35.65 -36.16 -8.58
C GLU A 224 -36.33 -37.24 -9.44
N ARG A 225 -36.00 -37.29 -10.75
CA ARG A 225 -36.53 -38.28 -11.70
C ARG A 225 -36.09 -39.72 -11.36
N LEU A 226 -35.03 -39.89 -10.59
CA LEU A 226 -34.60 -41.18 -10.03
C LEU A 226 -35.35 -41.51 -8.74
N HIS A 227 -35.47 -40.57 -7.78
CA HIS A 227 -36.26 -40.79 -6.57
C HIS A 227 -37.73 -41.16 -6.88
N LYS A 228 -38.38 -40.44 -7.79
CA LYS A 228 -39.76 -40.68 -8.27
C LYS A 228 -39.96 -42.01 -9.03
N ARG A 229 -38.95 -42.88 -9.05
CA ARG A 229 -38.92 -44.20 -9.72
C ARG A 229 -38.43 -45.33 -8.81
N VAL A 230 -38.09 -44.99 -7.55
CA VAL A 230 -37.60 -45.89 -6.49
C VAL A 230 -38.53 -45.79 -5.25
N SER A 231 -39.23 -44.66 -5.11
CA SER A 231 -40.49 -44.54 -4.34
C SER A 231 -41.68 -45.04 -5.15
#